data_AF-A0A1M5UW55-F1
#
_entry.id   AF-A0A1M5UW55-F1
#
_cell.length_a   1.000
_cell.length_b   1.000
_cell.length_c   1.000
_cell.angle_alpha   90.00
_cell.angle_beta   90.00
_cell.angle_gamma   90.00
#
_symmetry.space_group_name_H-M   'P 1'
#
loop_
_entity.id
_entity.type
_entity.pdbx_description
1 polymer ?
#
loop_
_entity_poly.entity_id
_entity_poly.type
_entity_poly.pdbx_seq_one_letter_code
_entity_poly.pdbx_strand_id
1 'polypeptide(L)'
;MSSLTAQEYKNDSIFKKCIKEFSKRLCLSDEDGDEILFYLDKCSKEYGQEENEGCPWPDTDGDGILDKDDQCPTIKGFEEFNGCPKPYKPDCNARRISDSLKMTNLRADHKNIDKIYNLLSKRILDPIKKYHLNSITLYTSLINWDIHCDLPGCCPDWKNMPSNYLSSKFWNKTALENFYSRKEINAILFSTKFVPDIMPEFKEFAEPSLYSFIMKYYKKDNPRLAISKGLDEKSVVVTVRIEFHDPYKLKIFLSDGNRFSTDTTYEYDGKKWNIN
;
A
#
# COMPACT_ATOMS: atom_id res chain seq x y z
N MET A 1 -25.65 -56.82 -4.25
CA MET A 1 -27.12 -56.72 -4.39
C MET A 1 -27.52 -55.27 -4.17
N SER A 2 -27.64 -54.51 -5.25
CA SER A 2 -28.75 -53.59 -5.45
C SER A 2 -28.92 -53.51 -6.97
N SER A 3 -29.82 -54.34 -7.49
CA SER A 3 -30.20 -54.27 -8.90
C SER A 3 -30.95 -52.95 -9.06
N LEU A 4 -30.32 -51.96 -9.69
CA LEU A 4 -31.06 -50.83 -10.22
C LEU A 4 -32.01 -51.39 -11.28
N THR A 5 -33.26 -51.46 -10.88
CA THR A 5 -34.37 -52.05 -11.61
C THR A 5 -34.50 -51.41 -12.99
N ALA A 6 -34.50 -52.26 -14.02
CA ALA A 6 -34.65 -51.92 -15.43
C ALA A 6 -36.03 -51.35 -15.83
N GLN A 7 -36.66 -50.52 -14.99
CA GLN A 7 -38.04 -50.05 -15.17
C GLN A 7 -38.25 -48.53 -15.17
N GLU A 8 -37.21 -47.68 -15.02
CA GLU A 8 -37.38 -46.22 -15.12
C GLU A 8 -36.92 -45.59 -16.46
N TYR A 9 -36.15 -46.30 -17.30
CA TYR A 9 -35.53 -45.72 -18.51
C TYR A 9 -36.43 -45.58 -19.76
N LYS A 10 -37.74 -45.82 -19.64
CA LYS A 10 -38.66 -45.78 -20.79
C LYS A 10 -39.32 -44.41 -21.01
N ASN A 11 -38.61 -43.30 -20.83
CA ASN A 11 -38.95 -42.03 -21.51
C ASN A 11 -37.91 -40.90 -21.41
N ASP A 12 -36.64 -41.21 -21.13
CA ASP A 12 -35.63 -40.14 -21.10
C ASP A 12 -35.40 -39.57 -22.51
N SER A 13 -35.60 -38.26 -22.63
CA SER A 13 -35.35 -37.50 -23.84
C SER A 13 -33.88 -37.59 -24.31
N ILE A 14 -32.93 -37.73 -23.37
CA ILE A 14 -31.49 -37.84 -23.63
C ILE A 14 -31.20 -39.21 -24.28
N PHE A 15 -31.73 -40.29 -23.71
CA PHE A 15 -31.60 -41.63 -24.29
C PHE A 15 -32.19 -41.71 -25.71
N LYS A 16 -33.38 -41.12 -25.93
CA LYS A 16 -34.01 -41.05 -27.26
C LYS A 16 -33.15 -40.28 -28.28
N LYS A 17 -32.47 -39.22 -27.83
CA LYS A 17 -31.55 -38.46 -28.66
C LYS A 17 -30.31 -39.30 -29.00
N CYS A 18 -29.73 -39.98 -28.03
CA CYS A 18 -28.58 -40.87 -28.26
C CYS A 18 -28.90 -41.94 -29.29
N ILE A 19 -29.99 -42.69 -29.16
CA ILE A 19 -30.33 -43.77 -30.12
C ILE A 19 -30.68 -43.27 -31.53
N LYS A 20 -30.95 -41.96 -31.69
CA LYS A 20 -31.14 -41.33 -32.99
C LYS A 20 -29.81 -41.04 -33.67
N GLU A 21 -28.78 -40.75 -32.88
CA GLU A 21 -27.43 -40.42 -33.35
C GLU A 21 -26.50 -41.65 -33.38
N PHE A 22 -26.74 -42.63 -32.52
CA PHE A 22 -25.92 -43.82 -32.27
C PHE A 22 -26.75 -45.10 -32.13
N SER A 23 -26.09 -46.27 -32.01
CA SER A 23 -26.80 -47.54 -31.83
C SER A 23 -27.31 -47.71 -30.39
N LYS A 24 -28.47 -48.36 -30.22
CA LYS A 24 -29.01 -48.71 -28.88
C LYS A 24 -28.00 -49.46 -28.00
N ARG A 25 -27.15 -50.31 -28.61
CA ARG A 25 -26.12 -51.06 -27.88
C ARG A 25 -25.05 -50.13 -27.33
N LEU A 26 -24.58 -49.17 -28.12
CA LEU A 26 -23.58 -48.17 -27.70
C LEU A 26 -24.18 -47.24 -26.62
N CYS A 27 -25.40 -46.75 -26.81
CA CYS A 27 -26.07 -45.95 -25.78
C CYS A 27 -26.36 -46.70 -24.47
N LEU A 28 -26.12 -48.02 -24.39
CA LEU A 28 -26.28 -48.79 -23.15
C LEU A 28 -24.98 -49.48 -22.74
N SER A 29 -23.86 -49.17 -23.41
CA SER A 29 -22.53 -49.56 -22.94
C SER A 29 -21.97 -48.51 -22.00
N ASP A 30 -20.93 -48.92 -21.31
CA ASP A 30 -20.02 -48.11 -20.51
C ASP A 30 -18.65 -48.38 -21.16
N GLU A 31 -18.06 -47.36 -21.78
CA GLU A 31 -16.93 -47.51 -22.71
C GLU A 31 -15.56 -47.38 -22.02
N ASP A 32 -15.48 -46.66 -20.90
CA ASP A 32 -14.26 -46.47 -20.10
C ASP A 32 -14.32 -47.12 -18.72
N GLY A 33 -15.48 -47.68 -18.33
CA GLY A 33 -15.64 -48.50 -17.14
C GLY A 33 -15.84 -47.72 -15.86
N ASP A 34 -16.37 -46.50 -15.94
CA ASP A 34 -16.65 -45.64 -14.79
C ASP A 34 -18.05 -45.83 -14.16
N GLU A 35 -18.78 -46.84 -14.62
CA GLU A 35 -20.15 -47.21 -14.23
C GLU A 35 -21.23 -46.21 -14.71
N ILE A 36 -20.89 -45.27 -15.59
CA ILE A 36 -21.82 -44.35 -16.24
C ILE A 36 -22.06 -44.80 -17.68
N LEU A 37 -23.33 -44.86 -18.08
CA LEU A 37 -23.68 -45.29 -19.43
C LEU A 37 -23.30 -44.21 -20.45
N PHE A 38 -22.81 -44.62 -21.62
CA PHE A 38 -22.34 -43.77 -22.73
C PHE A 38 -23.23 -42.55 -23.06
N TYR A 39 -24.54 -42.66 -22.90
CA TYR A 39 -25.48 -41.57 -23.21
C TYR A 39 -25.69 -40.56 -22.09
N LEU A 40 -25.23 -40.88 -20.87
CA LEU A 40 -25.21 -40.01 -19.69
C LEU A 40 -23.81 -39.46 -19.43
N ASP A 41 -22.79 -40.14 -19.94
CA ASP A 41 -21.39 -39.80 -19.81
C ASP A 41 -20.95 -38.73 -20.84
N LYS A 42 -20.42 -37.61 -20.35
CA LYS A 42 -19.92 -36.52 -21.19
C LYS A 42 -18.54 -36.81 -21.78
N CYS A 43 -17.77 -37.70 -21.17
CA CYS A 43 -16.40 -38.05 -21.53
C CYS A 43 -16.24 -39.55 -21.67
N SER A 44 -17.08 -40.18 -22.49
CA SER A 44 -17.22 -41.64 -22.72
C SER A 44 -15.97 -42.46 -23.16
N LYS A 45 -14.76 -41.94 -23.01
CA LYS A 45 -13.49 -42.57 -23.31
C LYS A 45 -12.46 -42.29 -22.22
N GLU A 46 -12.81 -41.54 -21.20
CA GLU A 46 -11.94 -41.04 -20.15
C GLU A 46 -12.68 -41.20 -18.83
N TYR A 47 -12.28 -42.20 -18.04
CA TYR A 47 -12.86 -42.48 -16.73
C TYR A 47 -13.08 -41.19 -15.91
N GLY A 48 -14.32 -40.97 -15.47
CA GLY A 48 -14.68 -39.86 -14.60
C GLY A 48 -15.49 -40.29 -13.38
N GLN A 49 -15.96 -39.32 -12.62
CA GLN A 49 -16.88 -39.56 -11.51
C GLN A 49 -18.27 -39.05 -11.88
N GLU A 50 -19.32 -39.62 -11.29
CA GLU A 50 -20.70 -39.20 -11.53
C GLU A 50 -20.90 -37.71 -11.21
N GLU A 51 -20.19 -37.18 -10.21
CA GLU A 51 -20.26 -35.76 -9.84
C GLU A 51 -19.77 -34.80 -10.94
N ASN A 52 -19.00 -35.30 -11.91
CA ASN A 52 -18.54 -34.56 -13.09
C ASN A 52 -19.03 -35.19 -14.39
N GLU A 53 -20.18 -35.89 -14.33
CA GLU A 53 -20.87 -36.47 -15.49
C GLU A 53 -19.97 -37.37 -16.35
N GLY A 54 -19.15 -38.20 -15.70
CA GLY A 54 -18.23 -39.14 -16.36
C GLY A 54 -16.95 -38.51 -16.91
N CYS A 55 -16.69 -37.25 -16.61
CA CYS A 55 -15.42 -36.61 -16.96
C CYS A 55 -14.41 -36.60 -15.79
N PRO A 56 -13.10 -36.74 -16.06
CA PRO A 56 -12.09 -36.44 -15.05
C PRO A 56 -12.13 -34.95 -14.67
N TRP A 57 -11.85 -34.64 -13.41
CA TRP A 57 -11.70 -33.25 -12.97
C TRP A 57 -10.38 -32.67 -13.52
N PRO A 58 -10.39 -31.45 -14.08
CA PRO A 58 -9.16 -30.78 -14.48
C PRO A 58 -8.32 -30.34 -13.28
N ASP A 59 -7.01 -30.24 -13.53
CA ASP A 59 -6.03 -29.51 -12.72
C ASP A 59 -5.36 -28.54 -13.70
N THR A 60 -5.92 -27.34 -13.79
CA THR A 60 -5.64 -26.36 -14.85
C THR A 60 -4.22 -25.82 -14.75
N ASP A 61 -3.71 -25.62 -13.53
CA ASP A 61 -2.36 -25.13 -13.35
C ASP A 61 -1.32 -26.24 -13.17
N GLY A 62 -1.72 -27.46 -12.80
CA GLY A 62 -0.85 -28.61 -12.68
C GLY A 62 -0.05 -28.62 -11.39
N ASP A 63 -0.65 -28.20 -10.27
CA ASP A 63 -0.05 -28.27 -8.93
C ASP A 63 -0.38 -29.57 -8.16
N GLY A 64 -1.26 -30.40 -8.72
CA GLY A 64 -1.70 -31.67 -8.16
C GLY A 64 -2.99 -31.59 -7.36
N ILE A 65 -3.63 -30.42 -7.28
CA ILE A 65 -4.93 -30.21 -6.64
C ILE A 65 -5.94 -29.93 -7.75
N LEU A 66 -7.04 -30.69 -7.76
CA LEU A 66 -8.06 -30.55 -8.78
C LEU A 66 -8.73 -29.16 -8.68
N ASP A 67 -9.14 -28.57 -9.80
CA ASP A 67 -9.75 -27.24 -9.86
C ASP A 67 -10.96 -27.06 -8.94
N LYS A 68 -11.66 -28.16 -8.62
CA LYS A 68 -12.80 -28.16 -7.69
C LYS A 68 -12.41 -28.02 -6.21
N ASP A 69 -11.17 -28.39 -5.87
CA ASP A 69 -10.60 -28.35 -4.52
C ASP A 69 -9.52 -27.25 -4.38
N ASP A 70 -9.10 -26.66 -5.50
CA ASP A 70 -8.11 -25.58 -5.58
C ASP A 70 -8.76 -24.19 -5.41
N GLN A 71 -8.25 -23.40 -4.47
CA GLN A 71 -8.68 -22.02 -4.25
C GLN A 71 -8.08 -21.03 -5.26
N CYS A 72 -7.01 -21.43 -5.96
CA CYS A 72 -6.31 -20.67 -6.98
C CYS A 72 -6.08 -21.49 -8.28
N PRO A 73 -7.13 -21.98 -8.99
CA PRO A 73 -7.03 -22.95 -10.11
C PRO A 73 -6.18 -22.55 -11.35
N THR A 74 -5.59 -21.37 -11.34
CA THR A 74 -4.79 -20.83 -12.46
C THR A 74 -3.38 -20.44 -12.01
N ILE A 75 -3.03 -20.64 -10.74
CA ILE A 75 -1.77 -20.21 -10.14
C ILE A 75 -1.28 -21.29 -9.17
N LYS A 76 -0.32 -22.09 -9.64
CA LYS A 76 0.27 -23.18 -8.86
C LYS A 76 0.51 -22.81 -7.40
N GLY A 77 0.00 -23.65 -6.50
CA GLY A 77 0.21 -23.50 -5.08
C GLY A 77 0.76 -24.73 -4.39
N PHE A 78 0.52 -24.76 -3.09
CA PHE A 78 0.86 -25.91 -2.24
C PHE A 78 -0.40 -26.40 -1.55
N GLU A 79 -0.45 -27.70 -1.25
CA GLU A 79 -1.54 -28.33 -0.51
C GLU A 79 -1.83 -27.65 0.84
N GLU A 80 -0.78 -27.23 1.56
CA GLU A 80 -0.91 -26.47 2.83
C GLU A 80 -1.71 -25.15 2.67
N PHE A 81 -1.80 -24.63 1.45
CA PHE A 81 -2.51 -23.40 1.10
C PHE A 81 -3.67 -23.64 0.12
N ASN A 82 -4.20 -24.86 0.06
CA ASN A 82 -5.33 -25.24 -0.82
C ASN A 82 -5.12 -24.83 -2.28
N GLY A 83 -3.94 -25.13 -2.83
CA GLY A 83 -3.58 -24.82 -4.23
C GLY A 83 -3.28 -23.36 -4.51
N CYS A 84 -3.27 -22.51 -3.47
CA CYS A 84 -2.75 -21.15 -3.60
C CYS A 84 -1.24 -21.05 -3.31
N PRO A 85 -0.55 -20.04 -3.89
CA PRO A 85 0.81 -19.70 -3.50
C PRO A 85 0.90 -19.39 -2.00
N LYS A 86 2.05 -19.72 -1.42
CA LYS A 86 2.36 -19.35 -0.04
C LYS A 86 2.14 -17.85 0.18
N PRO A 87 1.39 -17.43 1.22
CA PRO A 87 1.24 -16.01 1.55
C PRO A 87 2.60 -15.34 1.69
N TYR A 88 2.79 -14.23 0.97
CA TYR A 88 4.03 -13.46 1.04
C TYR A 88 4.22 -12.92 2.47
N LYS A 89 5.26 -13.42 3.15
CA LYS A 89 5.71 -12.89 4.44
C LYS A 89 7.16 -12.43 4.29
N PRO A 90 7.42 -11.12 4.23
CA PRO A 90 8.77 -10.59 4.10
C PRO A 90 9.58 -10.89 5.36
N ASP A 91 10.87 -11.13 5.16
CA ASP A 91 11.86 -11.11 6.25
C ASP A 91 12.10 -9.66 6.69
N CYS A 92 11.37 -9.24 7.72
CA CYS A 92 11.51 -7.90 8.27
C CYS A 92 12.91 -7.61 8.84
N ASN A 93 13.67 -8.63 9.26
CA ASN A 93 15.02 -8.42 9.76
C ASN A 93 15.98 -8.13 8.61
N ALA A 94 15.94 -8.93 7.54
CA ALA A 94 16.71 -8.67 6.33
C ALA A 94 16.37 -7.30 5.72
N ARG A 95 15.08 -6.95 5.68
CA ARG A 95 14.63 -5.63 5.20
C ARG A 95 15.17 -4.48 6.06
N ARG A 96 15.08 -4.57 7.39
CA ARG A 96 15.64 -3.56 8.32
C ARG A 96 17.15 -3.40 8.17
N ILE A 97 17.89 -4.48 7.95
CA ILE A 97 19.33 -4.42 7.67
C ILE A 97 19.59 -3.66 6.36
N SER A 98 18.84 -3.98 5.30
CA SER A 98 18.94 -3.29 4.01
C SER A 98 18.61 -1.80 4.12
N ASP A 99 17.51 -1.46 4.80
CA ASP A 99 17.04 -0.08 4.93
C ASP A 99 17.99 0.74 5.81
N SER A 100 18.53 0.16 6.88
CA SER A 100 19.60 0.76 7.70
C SER A 100 20.87 1.07 6.89
N LEU A 101 21.30 0.16 6.01
CA LEU A 101 22.46 0.38 5.14
C LEU A 101 22.20 1.50 4.12
N LYS A 102 21.02 1.50 3.48
CA LYS A 102 20.61 2.58 2.57
C LYS A 102 20.60 3.93 3.27
N MET A 103 20.05 3.99 4.48
CA MET A 103 20.00 5.22 5.28
C MET A 103 21.41 5.68 5.68
N THR A 104 22.31 4.75 6.03
CA THR A 104 23.71 5.07 6.33
C THR A 104 24.41 5.69 5.13
N ASN A 105 24.26 5.10 3.94
CA ASN A 105 24.82 5.64 2.70
C ASN A 105 24.23 7.01 2.35
N LEU A 106 22.91 7.16 2.44
CA LEU A 106 22.22 8.45 2.24
C LEU A 106 22.81 9.56 3.12
N ARG A 107 23.01 9.28 4.41
CA ARG A 107 23.59 10.26 5.35
C ARG A 107 25.07 10.55 5.03
N ALA A 108 25.82 9.55 4.60
CA ALA A 108 27.24 9.69 4.26
C ALA A 108 27.46 10.51 2.97
N ASP A 109 26.62 10.28 1.96
CA ASP A 109 26.73 10.89 0.63
C ASP A 109 26.24 12.35 0.64
N HIS A 110 25.36 12.71 1.58
CA HIS A 110 24.70 14.02 1.61
C HIS A 110 25.03 14.85 2.86
N LYS A 111 26.32 14.99 3.21
CA LYS A 111 26.76 15.75 4.41
C LYS A 111 26.26 17.20 4.50
N ASN A 112 25.99 17.84 3.36
CA ASN A 112 25.51 19.23 3.30
C ASN A 112 23.99 19.37 3.24
N ILE A 113 23.23 18.27 3.44
CA ILE A 113 21.78 18.25 3.26
C ILE A 113 21.06 19.29 4.13
N ASP A 114 21.53 19.53 5.36
CA ASP A 114 20.92 20.50 6.28
C ASP A 114 20.96 21.92 5.70
N LYS A 115 22.10 22.32 5.13
CA LYS A 115 22.25 23.63 4.49
C LYS A 115 21.35 23.74 3.28
N ILE A 116 21.29 22.69 2.46
CA ILE A 116 20.49 22.64 1.23
C ILE A 116 18.99 22.75 1.55
N TYR A 117 18.53 22.04 2.57
CA TYR A 117 17.12 22.03 2.98
C TYR A 117 16.72 23.30 3.72
N ASN A 118 17.62 23.93 4.50
CA ASN A 118 17.35 25.26 5.06
C ASN A 118 17.08 26.32 3.97
N LEU A 119 17.84 26.28 2.86
CA LEU A 119 17.59 27.15 1.71
C LEU A 119 16.25 26.85 1.04
N LEU A 120 15.92 25.57 0.92
CA LEU A 120 14.65 25.10 0.35
C LEU A 120 13.45 25.57 1.17
N SER A 121 13.44 25.28 2.48
CA SER A 121 12.35 25.64 3.39
C SER A 121 12.11 27.14 3.37
N LYS A 122 13.18 27.94 3.41
CA LYS A 122 13.07 29.40 3.28
C LYS A 122 12.44 29.80 1.94
N ARG A 123 12.93 29.24 0.83
CA ARG A 123 12.44 29.55 -0.52
C ARG A 123 10.96 29.21 -0.71
N ILE A 124 10.46 28.17 -0.07
CA ILE A 124 9.05 27.74 -0.18
C ILE A 124 8.15 28.50 0.80
N LEU A 125 8.60 28.72 2.03
CA LEU A 125 7.77 29.29 3.08
C LEU A 125 7.74 30.82 3.05
N ASP A 126 8.82 31.50 2.63
CA ASP A 126 8.87 32.98 2.58
C ASP A 126 7.85 33.60 1.61
N PRO A 127 7.63 33.06 0.40
CA PRO A 127 6.67 33.63 -0.55
C PRO A 127 5.22 33.50 -0.12
N ILE A 128 4.86 32.73 0.91
CA ILE A 128 3.45 32.56 1.34
C ILE A 128 2.79 33.92 1.66
N LYS A 129 3.55 34.92 2.12
CA LYS A 129 3.05 36.28 2.35
C LYS A 129 2.48 36.98 1.09
N LYS A 130 2.95 36.59 -0.10
CA LYS A 130 2.56 37.23 -1.37
C LYS A 130 1.08 37.04 -1.69
N TYR A 131 0.44 36.07 -1.04
CA TYR A 131 -0.98 35.78 -1.24
C TYR A 131 -1.90 36.62 -0.33
N HIS A 132 -1.36 37.61 0.41
CA HIS A 132 -2.13 38.53 1.26
C HIS A 132 -3.10 37.80 2.22
N LEU A 133 -2.63 36.70 2.80
CA LEU A 133 -3.41 35.91 3.75
C LEU A 133 -3.35 36.58 5.13
N ASN A 134 -4.48 37.04 5.64
CA ASN A 134 -4.59 37.48 7.04
C ASN A 134 -4.68 36.24 7.91
N SER A 135 -3.82 36.10 8.93
CA SER A 135 -3.86 35.00 9.91
C SER A 135 -3.83 33.60 9.27
N ILE A 136 -2.70 32.90 9.32
CA ILE A 136 -2.47 31.61 8.68
C ILE A 136 -2.33 30.51 9.74
N THR A 137 -2.98 29.39 9.48
CA THR A 137 -2.71 28.11 10.12
C THR A 137 -1.98 27.22 9.12
N LEU A 138 -0.76 26.76 9.42
CA LEU A 138 -0.02 25.85 8.57
C LEU A 138 -0.40 24.40 8.89
N TYR A 139 -0.89 23.66 7.91
CA TYR A 139 -1.14 22.23 8.01
C TYR A 139 -0.07 21.44 7.26
N THR A 140 0.69 20.60 7.97
CA THR A 140 1.86 19.91 7.39
C THR A 140 2.10 18.51 7.96
N SER A 141 2.75 17.63 7.21
CA SER A 141 3.22 16.32 7.68
C SER A 141 4.72 16.33 7.96
N LEU A 142 5.12 15.78 9.10
CA LEU A 142 6.53 15.54 9.46
C LEU A 142 6.97 14.11 9.14
N ILE A 143 6.08 13.15 9.30
CA ILE A 143 6.34 11.73 9.09
C ILE A 143 5.42 11.24 7.99
N ASN A 144 6.01 10.63 6.97
CA ASN A 144 5.34 9.78 6.02
C ASN A 144 5.13 8.41 6.67
N TRP A 145 3.87 8.02 6.79
CA TRP A 145 3.49 6.78 7.46
C TRP A 145 3.64 5.54 6.58
N ASP A 146 3.76 5.73 5.26
CA ASP A 146 3.56 4.69 4.24
C ASP A 146 2.20 4.01 4.45
N ILE A 147 1.17 4.44 3.71
CA ILE A 147 -0.25 4.16 3.97
C ILE A 147 -0.61 2.66 3.82
N HIS A 148 0.35 1.78 3.51
CA HIS A 148 0.12 0.37 3.20
C HIS A 148 0.45 -0.62 4.33
N CYS A 149 0.41 -0.19 5.60
CA CYS A 149 0.74 -1.06 6.73
C CYS A 149 -0.40 -1.92 7.31
N ASP A 150 -1.54 -1.95 6.64
CA ASP A 150 -2.66 -2.84 7.00
C ASP A 150 -2.66 -4.17 6.20
N LEU A 151 -1.72 -4.34 5.26
CA LEU A 151 -1.60 -5.56 4.44
C LEU A 151 -0.61 -6.57 5.05
N PRO A 152 -0.83 -7.89 4.84
CA PRO A 152 0.15 -8.91 5.17
C PRO A 152 1.51 -8.59 4.53
N GLY A 153 2.54 -8.44 5.37
CA GLY A 153 3.91 -8.13 4.94
C GLY A 153 4.38 -6.68 5.07
N CYS A 154 3.68 -5.82 5.81
CA CYS A 154 4.32 -4.58 6.26
C CYS A 154 5.41 -4.86 7.31
N CYS A 155 6.56 -4.22 7.11
CA CYS A 155 7.67 -4.17 8.07
C CYS A 155 8.00 -2.69 8.27
N PRO A 156 7.29 -1.98 9.16
CA PRO A 156 7.55 -0.56 9.34
C PRO A 156 8.95 -0.39 9.92
N ASP A 157 9.70 0.52 9.31
CA ASP A 157 11.02 0.97 9.74
C ASP A 157 11.12 2.47 9.43
N TRP A 158 10.29 3.24 10.13
CA TRP A 158 10.09 4.66 9.85
C TRP A 158 11.37 5.46 10.06
N LYS A 159 12.27 4.99 10.95
CA LYS A 159 13.58 5.60 11.16
C LYS A 159 14.56 5.46 9.99
N ASN A 160 14.46 4.39 9.22
CA ASN A 160 15.31 4.16 8.05
C ASN A 160 14.60 4.52 6.73
N MET A 161 13.43 5.17 6.81
CA MET A 161 12.72 5.66 5.64
C MET A 161 13.31 7.01 5.17
N PRO A 162 13.87 7.10 3.94
CA PRO A 162 14.49 8.33 3.44
C PRO A 162 13.57 9.55 3.49
N SER A 163 12.28 9.40 3.19
CA SER A 163 11.32 10.51 3.23
C SER A 163 11.14 11.10 4.62
N ASN A 164 11.21 10.29 5.68
CA ASN A 164 11.08 10.77 7.06
C ASN A 164 12.32 11.56 7.49
N TYR A 165 13.50 11.08 7.10
CA TYR A 165 14.73 11.81 7.28
C TYR A 165 14.72 13.15 6.53
N LEU A 166 14.41 13.16 5.22
CA LEU A 166 14.39 14.38 4.41
C LEU A 166 13.29 15.36 4.87
N SER A 167 12.13 14.84 5.29
CA SER A 167 11.08 15.65 5.91
C SER A 167 11.55 16.32 7.20
N SER A 168 12.32 15.62 8.05
CA SER A 168 12.91 16.20 9.25
C SER A 168 13.96 17.29 8.93
N LYS A 169 14.63 17.20 7.78
CA LYS A 169 15.54 18.24 7.27
C LYS A 169 14.81 19.47 6.75
N PHE A 170 13.66 19.28 6.10
CA PHE A 170 12.82 20.38 5.62
C PHE A 170 12.15 21.10 6.79
N TRP A 171 11.45 20.35 7.64
CA TRP A 171 10.76 20.82 8.83
C TRP A 171 11.66 20.79 10.06
N ASN A 172 12.91 21.25 9.90
CA ASN A 172 13.82 21.36 11.02
C ASN A 172 13.37 22.45 12.02
N LYS A 173 14.00 22.47 13.20
CA LYS A 173 13.67 23.42 14.27
C LYS A 173 13.66 24.87 13.76
N THR A 174 14.71 25.27 13.04
CA THR A 174 14.87 26.64 12.53
C THR A 174 13.74 27.02 11.56
N ALA A 175 13.37 26.11 10.64
CA ALA A 175 12.27 26.35 9.70
C ALA A 175 10.93 26.54 10.43
N LEU A 176 10.62 25.67 11.40
CA LEU A 176 9.40 25.74 12.20
C LEU A 176 9.34 27.00 13.08
N GLU A 177 10.43 27.33 13.77
CA GLU A 177 10.51 28.53 14.62
C GLU A 177 10.44 29.83 13.79
N ASN A 178 11.15 29.89 12.66
CA ASN A 178 11.12 31.04 11.77
C ASN A 178 9.74 31.23 11.13
N PHE A 179 9.01 30.15 10.89
CA PHE A 179 7.64 30.25 10.39
C PHE A 179 6.69 30.69 11.51
N TYR A 180 6.70 30.01 12.65
CA TYR A 180 5.82 30.29 13.79
C TYR A 180 6.00 31.67 14.42
N SER A 181 7.20 32.24 14.35
CA SER A 181 7.51 33.59 14.87
C SER A 181 6.91 34.73 14.05
N ARG A 182 6.45 34.47 12.81
CA ARG A 182 5.76 35.46 11.98
C ARG A 182 4.44 35.89 12.65
N LYS A 183 4.09 37.17 12.49
CA LYS A 183 2.91 37.76 13.15
C LYS A 183 1.60 37.18 12.61
N GLU A 184 1.60 36.83 11.33
CA GLU A 184 0.48 36.26 10.62
C GLU A 184 0.28 34.78 10.94
N ILE A 185 1.23 34.09 11.56
CA ILE A 185 1.09 32.65 11.84
C ILE A 185 0.46 32.43 13.22
N ASN A 186 -0.71 31.81 13.22
CA ASN A 186 -1.46 31.48 14.43
C ASN A 186 -1.08 30.11 14.97
N ALA A 187 -1.00 29.13 14.08
CA ALA A 187 -0.68 27.75 14.45
C ALA A 187 0.07 26.99 13.35
N ILE A 188 0.87 26.01 13.77
CA ILE A 188 1.37 24.92 12.95
C ILE A 188 0.70 23.64 13.45
N LEU A 189 -0.15 23.07 12.61
CA LEU A 189 -0.87 21.83 12.83
C LEU A 189 -0.15 20.70 12.09
N PHE A 190 0.26 19.69 12.83
CA PHE A 190 0.87 18.52 12.22
C PHE A 190 -0.20 17.49 11.88
N SER A 191 -0.31 17.15 10.60
CA SER A 191 -1.18 16.08 10.10
C SER A 191 -0.67 14.70 10.54
N THR A 192 0.64 14.59 10.77
CA THR A 192 1.29 13.43 11.38
C THR A 192 0.74 13.14 12.77
N LYS A 193 0.37 11.87 13.01
CA LYS A 193 -0.04 11.38 14.33
C LYS A 193 1.17 10.94 15.14
N PHE A 194 1.62 11.76 16.07
CA PHE A 194 2.68 11.38 17.00
C PHE A 194 2.08 10.45 18.06
N VAL A 195 2.10 9.14 17.83
CA VAL A 195 1.71 8.14 18.85
C VAL A 195 2.92 7.77 19.75
N PRO A 196 2.72 7.27 20.97
CA PRO A 196 3.84 6.89 21.83
C PRO A 196 4.87 5.97 21.16
N ASP A 197 4.39 5.02 20.34
CA ASP A 197 5.21 3.99 19.68
C ASP A 197 6.15 4.56 18.61
N ILE A 198 5.79 5.69 17.96
CA ILE A 198 6.66 6.32 16.94
C ILE A 198 7.70 7.27 17.57
N MET A 199 7.56 7.65 18.85
CA MET A 199 8.46 8.64 19.46
C MET A 199 9.92 8.16 19.55
N PRO A 200 10.22 6.91 19.92
CA PRO A 200 11.58 6.40 19.91
C PRO A 200 12.21 6.45 18.52
N GLU A 201 11.47 6.03 17.48
CA GLU A 201 11.96 6.10 16.10
C GLU A 201 12.14 7.53 15.64
N PHE A 202 11.19 8.42 15.91
CA PHE A 202 11.31 9.86 15.61
C PHE A 202 12.57 10.46 16.20
N LYS A 203 12.96 10.07 17.42
CA LYS A 203 14.20 10.51 18.06
C LYS A 203 15.46 10.08 17.29
N GLU A 204 15.43 8.96 16.57
CA GLU A 204 16.59 8.42 15.84
C GLU A 204 16.81 9.09 14.46
N PHE A 205 15.75 9.59 13.81
CA PHE A 205 15.86 10.23 12.49
C PHE A 205 15.65 11.75 12.50
N ALA A 206 15.05 12.32 13.55
CA ALA A 206 15.00 13.75 13.75
C ALA A 206 16.31 14.25 14.39
N GLU A 207 16.68 15.49 14.09
CA GLU A 207 17.75 16.14 14.84
C GLU A 207 17.38 16.31 16.32
N PRO A 208 18.34 16.22 17.25
CA PRO A 208 18.06 16.41 18.68
C PRO A 208 17.36 17.75 18.98
N SER A 209 17.69 18.79 18.21
CA SER A 209 17.09 20.12 18.30
C SER A 209 15.62 20.12 17.89
N LEU A 210 15.28 19.44 16.79
CA LEU A 210 13.91 19.28 16.30
C LEU A 210 13.10 18.40 17.25
N TYR A 211 13.63 17.24 17.67
CA TYR A 211 12.96 16.36 18.62
C TYR A 211 12.61 17.11 19.90
N SER A 212 13.58 17.80 20.50
CA SER A 212 13.37 18.60 21.72
C SER A 212 12.35 19.72 21.52
N PHE A 213 12.32 20.33 20.33
CA PHE A 213 11.33 21.36 19.99
C PHE A 213 9.92 20.77 19.91
N ILE A 214 9.73 19.66 19.21
CA ILE A 214 8.44 18.97 19.05
C ILE A 214 7.92 18.48 20.42
N MET A 215 8.80 17.89 21.24
CA MET A 215 8.41 17.36 22.55
C MET A 215 7.86 18.40 23.54
N LYS A 216 8.18 19.69 23.37
CA LYS A 216 7.58 20.77 24.17
C LYS A 216 6.06 20.88 23.99
N TYR A 217 5.56 20.47 22.83
CA TYR A 217 4.15 20.58 22.45
C TYR A 217 3.44 19.23 22.42
N TYR A 218 4.19 18.13 22.57
CA TYR A 218 3.65 16.78 22.58
C TYR A 218 2.82 16.52 23.84
N LYS A 219 1.67 15.88 23.65
CA LYS A 219 0.79 15.41 24.73
C LYS A 219 0.48 13.95 24.50
N LYS A 220 0.76 13.09 25.48
CA LYS A 220 0.57 11.64 25.36
C LYS A 220 -0.86 11.25 24.96
N ASP A 221 -1.84 12.00 25.46
CA ASP A 221 -3.27 11.72 25.22
C ASP A 221 -3.82 12.40 23.94
N ASN A 222 -2.99 13.19 23.24
CA ASN A 222 -3.37 13.81 21.97
C ASN A 222 -2.29 13.56 20.90
N PRO A 223 -2.48 12.59 20.00
CA PRO A 223 -1.49 12.27 18.98
C PRO A 223 -1.39 13.34 17.88
N ARG A 224 -2.34 14.27 17.77
CA ARG A 224 -2.29 15.38 16.81
C ARG A 224 -1.66 16.59 17.47
N LEU A 225 -0.38 16.77 17.17
CA LEU A 225 0.43 17.86 17.71
C LEU A 225 0.06 19.19 17.03
N ALA A 226 -0.03 20.24 17.84
CA ALA A 226 -0.25 21.60 17.38
C ALA A 226 0.64 22.57 18.15
N ILE A 227 1.31 23.45 17.44
CA ILE A 227 2.02 24.60 17.99
C ILE A 227 1.13 25.80 17.72
N SER A 228 0.55 26.41 18.76
CA SER A 228 -0.52 27.40 18.58
C SER A 228 -0.43 28.55 19.58
N LYS A 229 -0.73 29.77 19.11
CA LYS A 229 -0.95 30.97 19.93
C LYS A 229 -2.41 31.12 20.38
N GLY A 230 -3.26 30.17 19.99
CA GLY A 230 -4.72 30.25 20.03
C GLY A 230 -5.29 29.94 18.64
N LEU A 231 -6.44 29.25 18.59
CA LEU A 231 -7.14 29.01 17.32
C LEU A 231 -8.06 30.20 17.06
N ASP A 232 -7.72 30.98 16.03
CA ASP A 232 -8.60 32.01 15.48
C ASP A 232 -9.48 31.35 14.41
N GLU A 233 -10.80 31.40 14.58
CA GLU A 233 -11.77 30.86 13.62
C GLU A 233 -11.67 31.53 12.24
N LYS A 234 -11.06 32.72 12.15
CA LYS A 234 -10.88 33.45 10.90
C LYS A 234 -9.57 33.14 10.17
N SER A 235 -8.74 32.23 10.69
CA SER A 235 -7.46 31.93 10.05
C SER A 235 -7.62 31.07 8.79
N VAL A 236 -6.76 31.32 7.81
CA VAL A 236 -6.71 30.52 6.59
C VAL A 236 -5.74 29.37 6.77
N VAL A 237 -6.21 28.16 6.46
CA VAL A 237 -5.38 26.96 6.50
C VAL A 237 -4.56 26.85 5.22
N VAL A 238 -3.24 26.95 5.35
CA VAL A 238 -2.29 26.65 4.27
C VAL A 238 -1.74 25.26 4.46
N THR A 239 -2.01 24.36 3.50
CA THR A 239 -1.47 23.01 3.47
C THR A 239 -0.16 22.99 2.72
N VAL A 240 0.84 22.31 3.29
CA VAL A 240 2.13 22.02 2.64
C VAL A 240 2.33 20.52 2.64
N ARG A 241 2.28 19.91 1.44
CA ARG A 241 2.59 18.49 1.23
C ARG A 241 3.88 18.39 0.43
N ILE A 242 4.74 17.47 0.85
CA ILE A 242 6.06 17.24 0.26
C ILE A 242 6.12 15.80 -0.23
N GLU A 243 6.47 15.63 -1.50
CA GLU A 243 6.69 14.34 -2.15
C GLU A 243 8.15 14.28 -2.60
N PHE A 244 8.94 13.45 -1.93
CA PHE A 244 10.37 13.29 -2.24
C PHE A 244 10.53 12.27 -3.37
N HIS A 245 11.19 12.65 -4.46
CA HIS A 245 11.67 11.71 -5.46
C HIS A 245 13.06 11.20 -5.07
N ASP A 246 13.96 12.13 -4.72
CA ASP A 246 15.28 11.88 -4.16
C ASP A 246 15.69 13.08 -3.27
N PRO A 247 16.88 13.09 -2.63
CA PRO A 247 17.31 14.20 -1.78
C PRO A 247 17.36 15.57 -2.46
N TYR A 248 17.53 15.61 -3.77
CA TYR A 248 17.73 16.80 -4.60
C TYR A 248 16.59 17.06 -5.57
N LYS A 249 15.57 16.21 -5.60
CA LYS A 249 14.37 16.40 -6.40
C LYS A 249 13.12 16.07 -5.59
N LEU A 250 12.23 17.05 -5.47
CA LEU A 250 10.98 16.87 -4.74
C LEU A 250 9.87 17.73 -5.35
N LYS A 251 8.66 17.34 -5.04
CA LYS A 251 7.45 18.00 -5.46
C LYS A 251 6.75 18.58 -4.23
N ILE A 252 6.36 19.84 -4.33
CA ILE A 252 5.73 20.58 -3.24
C ILE A 252 4.35 21.01 -3.69
N PHE A 253 3.35 20.52 -2.98
CA PHE A 253 1.99 20.99 -3.10
C PHE A 253 1.70 22.01 -2.00
N LEU A 254 1.38 23.24 -2.41
CA LEU A 254 0.90 24.31 -1.53
C LEU A 254 -0.52 24.64 -1.91
N SER A 255 -1.42 24.74 -0.94
CA SER A 255 -2.78 25.18 -1.18
C SER A 255 -3.37 25.81 0.07
N ASP A 256 -4.18 26.84 -0.10
CA ASP A 256 -5.03 27.35 1.00
C ASP A 256 -6.48 26.86 0.91
N GLY A 257 -6.75 25.94 -0.02
CA GLY A 257 -8.05 25.34 -0.28
C GLY A 257 -9.04 26.22 -1.05
N ASN A 258 -8.80 27.52 -1.19
CA ASN A 258 -9.81 28.47 -1.68
C ASN A 258 -9.30 29.48 -2.71
N ARG A 259 -8.08 30.03 -2.53
CA ARG A 259 -7.53 31.14 -3.33
C ARG A 259 -6.38 30.72 -4.22
N PHE A 260 -5.56 29.78 -3.76
CA PHE A 260 -4.45 29.29 -4.56
C PHE A 260 -4.19 27.82 -4.30
N SER A 261 -3.74 27.16 -5.35
CA SER A 261 -3.08 25.87 -5.29
C SER A 261 -1.92 25.90 -6.28
N THR A 262 -0.75 25.50 -5.81
CA THR A 262 0.44 25.34 -6.64
C THR A 262 0.97 23.94 -6.44
N ASP A 263 1.35 23.33 -7.55
CA ASP A 263 2.08 22.09 -7.56
C ASP A 263 3.41 22.36 -8.28
N THR A 264 4.51 22.31 -7.53
CA THR A 264 5.82 22.79 -8.01
C THR A 264 6.89 21.74 -7.81
N THR A 265 7.65 21.44 -8.87
CA THR A 265 8.81 20.57 -8.76
C THR A 265 10.06 21.40 -8.49
N TYR A 266 10.80 21.02 -7.46
CA TYR A 266 12.07 21.61 -7.09
C TYR A 266 13.20 20.63 -7.35
N GLU A 267 14.24 21.09 -8.05
CA GLU A 267 15.43 20.29 -8.37
C GLU A 267 16.71 21.06 -8.03
N TYR A 268 17.63 20.45 -7.29
CA TYR A 268 18.86 21.08 -6.84
C TYR A 268 20.02 20.78 -7.82
N ASP A 269 20.60 21.83 -8.41
CA ASP A 269 21.66 21.71 -9.42
C ASP A 269 23.10 21.63 -8.84
N GLY A 270 23.22 21.44 -7.53
CA GLY A 270 24.50 21.51 -6.80
C GLY A 270 24.79 22.89 -6.19
N LYS A 271 24.14 23.96 -6.67
CA LYS A 271 24.30 25.33 -6.16
C LYS A 271 23.01 25.94 -5.62
N LYS A 272 21.89 25.72 -6.31
CA LYS A 272 20.59 26.27 -5.96
C LYS A 272 19.46 25.33 -6.34
N TRP A 273 18.31 25.54 -5.71
CA TRP A 273 17.05 24.94 -6.13
C TRP A 273 16.53 25.65 -7.38
N ASN A 274 16.11 24.90 -8.38
CA ASN A 274 15.43 25.39 -9.57
C ASN A 274 13.96 24.95 -9.51
N ILE A 275 13.09 25.71 -10.17
CA ILE A 275 11.67 25.39 -10.29
C ILE A 275 11.48 24.87 -11.71
N ASN A 276 10.90 23.67 -11.82
CA ASN A 276 10.54 23.03 -13.08
C ASN A 276 9.02 22.92 -13.19
#